data_AF-A0AAV4NJ03-F1
#
_entry.id   AF-A0AAV4NJ03-F1
#
_cell.length_a   1.000
_cell.length_b   1.000
_cell.length_c   1.000
_cell.angle_alpha   90.00
_cell.angle_beta   90.00
_cell.angle_gamma   90.00
#
_symmetry.space_group_name_H-M   'P 1'
#
loop_
_entity.id
_entity.type
_entity.pdbx_description
1 polymer ?
#
loop_
_entity_poly.entity_id
_entity_poly.type
_entity_poly.pdbx_seq_one_letter_code
_entity_poly.pdbx_strand_id
1 'polypeptide(L)'
;MKLDFVAIPKNEDWGTGDSLRYIKDKIKSHVIILSCDIISDFSLKKMLNYHHSRSSSLTVLLVPFLKSLKDAEVPGSKKKCKFERDIIAMNSEKKLILINSEADFEETVPFKLNILEQNSEVKVHSNLMDAHVYIIRKDLLDFIIVNEHISTLKGEFLPAAVKKQFQGRKLHKPHPYDAQLCCDLNENFNLKNIAIDLTTSKCSTKTEELICFAYIDKKCFCTRVNTVVAFADINKKISKNFSLMGVEYVKSHQFLKSQVDADSVLGENCELLTKSSVKQTSMGSNCKLDEKAKITNSIIMDNVIFGKGCVIQNCIICSGVVFEDNCSLKNSIIGPDQTIQTLTKLNNEILHGSDSLMEI
;
A
#
# COMPACT_ATOMS: atom_id res chain seq x y z
N MET A 1 -2.97 -24.66 7.61
CA MET A 1 -3.34 -23.42 8.35
C MET A 1 -4.84 -23.23 8.17
N LYS A 2 -5.63 -23.22 9.24
CA LYS A 2 -7.08 -22.97 9.14
C LYS A 2 -7.27 -21.46 9.09
N LEU A 3 -7.59 -20.92 7.92
CA LEU A 3 -7.88 -19.51 7.75
C LEU A 3 -9.29 -19.21 8.26
N ASP A 4 -9.44 -18.15 9.03
CA ASP A 4 -10.71 -17.64 9.52
C ASP A 4 -10.94 -16.29 8.85
N PHE A 5 -12.10 -16.14 8.19
CA PHE A 5 -12.43 -14.96 7.42
C PHE A 5 -13.48 -14.16 8.19
N VAL A 6 -13.24 -12.86 8.36
CA VAL A 6 -14.21 -11.93 8.93
C VAL A 6 -14.52 -10.88 7.89
N ALA A 7 -15.76 -10.88 7.42
CA ALA A 7 -16.25 -9.86 6.51
C ALA A 7 -16.61 -8.60 7.31
N ILE A 8 -16.09 -7.47 6.85
CA ILE A 8 -16.44 -6.14 7.36
C ILE A 8 -17.68 -5.66 6.59
N PRO A 9 -18.69 -5.06 7.26
CA PRO A 9 -19.86 -4.50 6.59
C PRO A 9 -19.47 -3.41 5.58
N LYS A 10 -20.08 -3.46 4.38
CA LYS A 10 -19.75 -2.56 3.26
C LYS A 10 -20.29 -1.12 3.41
N ASN A 11 -21.13 -0.86 4.40
CA ASN A 11 -21.91 0.38 4.48
C ASN A 11 -21.16 1.55 5.14
N GLU A 12 -19.96 1.32 5.65
CA GLU A 12 -19.18 2.32 6.38
C GLU A 12 -17.72 2.29 5.92
N ASP A 13 -17.13 3.47 5.73
CA ASP A 13 -15.72 3.65 5.35
C ASP A 13 -14.81 3.39 6.55
N TRP A 14 -14.63 2.11 6.89
CA TRP A 14 -13.80 1.71 8.02
C TRP A 14 -12.31 1.83 7.71
N GLY A 15 -11.60 2.50 8.62
CA GLY A 15 -10.15 2.50 8.63
C GLY A 15 -9.57 1.19 9.19
N THR A 16 -8.25 1.15 9.26
CA THR A 16 -7.51 -0.01 9.81
C THR A 16 -7.71 -0.17 11.32
N GLY A 17 -7.88 0.93 12.05
CA GLY A 17 -8.21 0.92 13.48
C GLY A 17 -9.63 0.42 13.75
N ASP A 18 -10.61 0.86 12.94
CA ASP A 18 -12.00 0.40 13.00
C ASP A 18 -12.09 -1.11 12.75
N SER A 19 -11.37 -1.58 11.74
CA SER A 19 -11.27 -3.00 11.40
C SER A 19 -10.70 -3.83 12.56
N LEU A 20 -9.68 -3.33 13.25
CA LEU A 20 -9.09 -4.00 14.42
C LEU A 20 -10.05 -4.02 15.62
N ARG A 21 -10.81 -2.93 15.85
CA ARG A 21 -11.86 -2.86 16.88
C ARG A 21 -12.95 -3.90 16.64
N TYR A 22 -13.36 -4.08 15.39
CA TYR A 22 -14.39 -5.04 15.03
C TYR A 22 -13.98 -6.50 15.32
N ILE A 23 -12.72 -6.84 15.09
CA ILE A 23 -12.22 -8.21 15.31
C ILE A 23 -11.60 -8.43 16.69
N LYS A 24 -11.75 -7.49 17.63
CA LYS A 24 -11.07 -7.50 18.95
C LYS A 24 -11.21 -8.82 19.71
N ASP A 25 -12.37 -9.46 19.65
CA ASP A 25 -12.67 -10.68 20.41
C ASP A 25 -11.86 -11.89 19.90
N LYS A 26 -11.39 -11.84 18.65
CA LYS A 26 -10.53 -12.87 18.06
C LYS A 26 -9.04 -12.65 18.37
N ILE A 27 -8.66 -11.47 18.85
CA ILE A 27 -7.26 -11.11 19.07
C ILE A 27 -6.81 -11.53 20.48
N LYS A 28 -6.01 -12.59 20.55
CA LYS A 28 -5.52 -13.15 21.83
C LYS A 28 -4.09 -12.79 22.17
N SER A 29 -3.27 -12.42 21.18
CA SER A 29 -1.82 -12.22 21.28
C SER A 29 -1.37 -10.97 20.53
N HIS A 30 -0.05 -10.77 20.39
CA HIS A 30 0.52 -9.78 19.49
C HIS A 30 0.01 -9.96 18.07
N VAL A 31 -0.08 -8.86 17.32
CA VAL A 31 -0.67 -8.82 15.98
C VAL A 31 0.36 -8.34 14.97
N ILE A 32 0.30 -8.95 13.80
CA ILE A 32 1.00 -8.49 12.60
C ILE A 32 -0.06 -7.94 11.66
N ILE A 33 0.05 -6.66 11.30
CA ILE A 33 -0.81 -6.02 10.31
C ILE A 33 -0.07 -6.07 8.98
N LEU A 34 -0.77 -6.60 7.98
CA LEU A 34 -0.34 -6.67 6.59
C LEU A 34 -1.47 -6.09 5.77
N SER A 35 -1.13 -5.13 4.92
CA SER A 35 -2.08 -4.58 3.97
C SER A 35 -2.17 -5.45 2.72
N CYS A 36 -3.28 -5.38 1.99
CA CYS A 36 -3.55 -6.23 0.83
C CYS A 36 -2.88 -5.76 -0.47
N ASP A 37 -2.47 -4.50 -0.54
CA ASP A 37 -1.87 -3.83 -1.70
C ASP A 37 -0.33 -3.83 -1.65
N ILE A 38 0.29 -4.62 -0.77
CA ILE A 38 1.75 -4.74 -0.72
C ILE A 38 2.23 -5.88 -1.62
N ILE A 39 3.14 -5.57 -2.53
CA ILE A 39 3.89 -6.58 -3.28
C ILE A 39 5.34 -6.53 -2.82
N SER A 40 5.79 -7.60 -2.16
CA SER A 40 7.15 -7.65 -1.62
C SER A 40 7.70 -9.06 -1.41
N ASP A 41 9.03 -9.18 -1.43
CA ASP A 41 9.81 -10.37 -1.08
C ASP A 41 10.44 -10.30 0.33
N PHE A 42 10.01 -9.35 1.16
CA PHE A 42 10.58 -9.16 2.50
C PHE A 42 10.38 -10.40 3.39
N SER A 43 11.36 -10.67 4.26
CA SER A 43 11.28 -11.80 5.19
C SER A 43 10.64 -11.40 6.50
N LEU A 44 9.37 -11.77 6.69
CA LEU A 44 8.64 -11.55 7.94
C LEU A 44 9.37 -12.15 9.16
N LYS A 45 10.05 -13.28 8.99
CA LYS A 45 10.85 -13.92 10.06
C LYS A 45 11.96 -13.00 10.57
N LYS A 46 12.66 -12.28 9.69
CA LYS A 46 13.71 -11.34 10.09
C LYS A 46 13.14 -10.17 10.87
N MET A 47 11.99 -9.64 10.42
CA MET A 47 11.28 -8.55 11.09
C MET A 47 10.77 -8.99 12.48
N LEU A 48 10.24 -10.20 12.61
CA LEU A 48 9.80 -10.77 13.90
C LEU A 48 10.97 -10.95 14.87
N ASN A 49 12.07 -11.53 14.41
CA ASN A 49 13.28 -11.67 15.24
C ASN A 49 13.79 -10.31 15.71
N TYR A 50 13.76 -9.30 14.83
CA TYR A 50 14.12 -7.93 15.17
C TYR A 50 13.20 -7.35 16.25
N HIS A 51 11.88 -7.50 16.11
CA HIS A 51 10.88 -7.07 17.08
C HIS A 51 11.12 -7.69 18.46
N HIS A 52 11.33 -9.02 18.51
CA HIS A 52 11.57 -9.75 19.74
C HIS A 52 12.93 -9.41 20.38
N SER A 53 14.00 -9.34 19.59
CA SER A 53 15.35 -9.05 20.12
C SER A 53 15.44 -7.70 20.84
N ARG A 54 14.59 -6.76 20.45
CA ARG A 54 14.55 -5.40 21.00
C ARG A 54 13.44 -5.17 22.01
N SER A 55 12.63 -6.20 22.29
CA SER A 55 11.40 -6.09 23.07
C SER A 55 10.61 -4.84 22.66
N SER A 56 10.35 -4.70 21.35
CA SER A 56 9.69 -3.52 20.80
C SER A 56 8.19 -3.56 21.15
N SER A 57 7.57 -2.40 21.37
CA SER A 57 6.11 -2.32 21.49
C SER A 57 5.46 -2.22 20.11
N LEU A 58 6.15 -1.55 19.19
CA LEU A 58 5.75 -1.36 17.80
C LEU A 58 6.98 -1.50 16.90
N THR A 59 6.85 -2.25 15.82
CA THR A 59 7.85 -2.30 14.75
C THR A 59 7.22 -2.02 13.40
N VAL A 60 7.75 -1.02 12.69
CA VAL A 60 7.27 -0.58 11.37
C VAL A 60 8.26 -0.99 10.29
N LEU A 61 7.77 -1.59 9.20
CA LEU A 61 8.58 -1.87 8.01
C LEU A 61 8.72 -0.62 7.15
N LEU A 62 9.96 -0.16 6.97
CA LEU A 62 10.30 0.94 6.08
C LEU A 62 11.19 0.45 4.95
N VAL A 63 10.87 0.85 3.73
CA VAL A 63 11.62 0.45 2.53
C VAL A 63 12.01 1.68 1.72
N PRO A 64 13.14 1.66 0.99
CA PRO A 64 13.49 2.76 0.10
C PRO A 64 12.43 2.96 -0.98
N PHE A 65 12.03 4.21 -1.19
CA PHE A 65 11.13 4.55 -2.29
C PHE A 65 11.80 4.25 -3.63
N LEU A 66 11.11 3.50 -4.50
CA LEU A 66 11.66 3.14 -5.81
C LEU A 66 11.84 4.38 -6.69
N LYS A 67 13.08 4.64 -7.11
CA LYS A 67 13.41 5.78 -7.99
C LYS A 67 12.63 5.72 -9.31
N SER A 68 12.42 4.52 -9.84
CA SER A 68 11.66 4.29 -11.07
C SER A 68 10.24 4.85 -11.05
N LEU A 69 9.59 4.88 -9.88
CA LEU A 69 8.23 5.42 -9.77
C LEU A 69 8.19 6.93 -10.02
N LYS A 70 9.28 7.66 -9.72
CA LYS A 70 9.36 9.11 -9.96
C LYS A 70 9.41 9.47 -11.44
N ASP A 71 9.98 8.57 -12.24
CA ASP A 71 10.22 8.78 -13.67
C ASP A 71 9.19 8.04 -14.54
N ALA A 72 8.31 7.23 -13.94
CA ALA A 72 7.29 6.48 -14.65
C ALA A 72 6.22 7.42 -15.25
N GLU A 73 5.99 7.27 -16.55
CA GLU A 73 4.88 7.95 -17.23
C GLU A 73 3.55 7.29 -16.84
N VAL A 74 2.54 8.11 -16.53
CA VAL A 74 1.20 7.64 -16.21
C VAL A 74 0.41 7.49 -17.50
N PRO A 75 -0.12 6.31 -17.84
CA PRO A 75 -1.10 6.19 -18.89
C PRO A 75 -2.33 7.07 -18.57
N GLY A 76 -2.87 7.76 -19.57
CA GLY A 76 -4.10 8.54 -19.48
C GLY A 76 -3.95 9.97 -18.95
N SER A 77 -2.77 10.38 -18.46
CA SER A 77 -2.56 11.75 -17.97
C SER A 77 -1.18 12.28 -18.32
N LYS A 78 -1.14 13.49 -18.90
CA LYS A 78 0.13 14.19 -19.21
C LYS A 78 0.84 14.74 -17.97
N LYS A 79 0.21 14.70 -16.79
CA LYS A 79 0.79 15.19 -15.53
C LYS A 79 1.67 14.11 -14.91
N LYS A 80 2.85 14.51 -14.41
CA LYS A 80 3.66 13.64 -13.55
C LYS A 80 2.92 13.37 -12.25
N CYS A 81 2.87 12.10 -11.84
CA CYS A 81 2.28 11.71 -10.57
C CYS A 81 3.11 12.27 -9.42
N LYS A 82 2.49 13.04 -8.53
CA LYS A 82 3.11 13.44 -7.27
C LYS A 82 2.83 12.31 -6.27
N PHE A 83 3.89 11.71 -5.75
CA PHE A 83 3.77 10.79 -4.63
C PHE A 83 3.88 11.58 -3.34
N GLU A 84 2.96 11.31 -2.41
CA GLU A 84 3.11 11.76 -1.04
C GLU A 84 4.35 11.09 -0.45
N ARG A 85 5.23 11.92 0.14
CA ARG A 85 6.44 11.44 0.80
C ARG A 85 6.17 11.32 2.29
N ASP A 86 6.77 10.33 2.92
CA ASP A 86 6.79 10.23 4.37
C ASP A 86 8.06 10.92 4.89
N ILE A 87 7.92 11.73 5.94
CA ILE A 87 9.04 12.31 6.68
C ILE A 87 9.27 11.46 7.92
N ILE A 88 10.42 10.80 7.96
CA ILE A 88 10.74 9.82 9.00
C ILE A 88 12.03 10.24 9.71
N ALA A 89 11.96 10.45 11.02
CA ALA A 89 13.12 10.69 11.86
C ALA A 89 13.39 9.50 12.79
N MET A 90 14.65 9.11 12.92
CA MET A 90 15.07 8.02 13.79
C MET A 90 16.48 8.24 14.35
N ASN A 91 16.78 7.58 15.46
CA ASN A 91 18.13 7.61 16.05
C ASN A 91 19.08 6.58 15.37
N SER A 92 20.34 6.53 15.82
CA SER A 92 21.35 5.56 15.33
C SER A 92 20.92 4.10 15.51
N GLU A 93 20.11 3.81 16.53
CA GLU A 93 19.57 2.48 16.81
C GLU A 93 18.30 2.17 15.99
N LYS A 94 17.80 3.09 15.16
CA LYS A 94 16.52 2.99 14.43
C LYS A 94 15.27 3.07 15.33
N LYS A 95 15.39 3.62 16.54
CA LYS A 95 14.24 4.03 17.36
C LYS A 95 13.54 5.18 16.63
N LEU A 96 12.23 5.05 16.42
CA LEU A 96 11.44 6.04 15.71
C LEU A 96 11.25 7.28 16.59
N ILE A 97 11.48 8.44 15.99
CA ILE A 97 11.37 9.76 16.64
C ILE A 97 10.19 10.53 16.04
N LEU A 98 10.00 10.47 14.72
CA LEU A 98 8.92 11.10 13.99
C LEU A 98 8.56 10.24 12.79
N ILE A 99 7.27 10.12 12.51
CA ILE A 99 6.74 9.53 11.28
C ILE A 99 5.43 10.25 10.94
N ASN A 100 5.42 10.97 9.83
CA ASN A 100 4.28 11.76 9.38
C ASN A 100 4.33 11.91 7.86
N SER A 101 3.19 12.16 7.24
CA SER A 101 3.14 12.47 5.80
C SER A 101 3.70 13.88 5.57
N GLU A 102 4.30 14.14 4.41
CA GLU A 102 4.65 15.48 3.96
C GLU A 102 3.43 16.41 3.95
N ALA A 103 2.23 15.87 3.68
CA ALA A 103 0.98 16.62 3.69
C ALA A 103 0.56 17.13 5.08
N ASP A 104 1.11 16.56 6.16
CA ASP A 104 0.84 17.01 7.54
C ASP A 104 1.61 18.29 7.90
N PHE A 105 2.54 18.72 7.04
CA PHE A 105 3.41 19.86 7.28
C PHE A 105 3.20 20.96 6.24
N GLU A 106 3.41 22.20 6.67
CA GLU A 106 3.50 23.36 5.79
C GLU A 106 4.94 23.50 5.28
N GLU A 107 5.65 24.55 5.65
CA GLU A 107 7.03 24.79 5.23
C GLU A 107 8.08 24.17 6.16
N THR A 108 7.71 23.92 7.43
CA THR A 108 8.66 23.49 8.47
C THR A 108 8.17 22.25 9.21
N VAL A 109 9.13 21.42 9.63
CA VAL A 109 8.87 20.20 10.43
C VAL A 109 9.27 20.50 11.89
N PRO A 110 8.32 20.66 12.81
CA PRO A 110 8.61 21.03 14.19
C PRO A 110 9.18 19.85 14.99
N PHE A 111 10.33 20.07 15.64
CA PHE A 111 10.90 19.14 16.62
C PHE A 111 10.85 19.74 18.03
N LYS A 112 10.50 18.93 19.03
CA LYS A 112 10.57 19.34 20.43
C LYS A 112 12.02 19.24 20.90
N LEU A 113 12.55 20.30 21.51
CA LEU A 113 13.92 20.33 22.04
C LEU A 113 14.20 19.16 22.99
N ASN A 114 13.28 18.84 23.90
CA ASN A 114 13.41 17.70 24.83
C ASN A 114 13.63 16.35 24.09
N ILE A 115 13.06 16.16 22.90
CA ILE A 115 13.28 14.95 22.11
C ILE A 115 14.71 14.92 21.56
N LEU A 116 15.22 16.09 21.13
CA LEU A 116 16.60 16.22 20.64
C LEU A 116 17.62 16.08 21.78
N GLU A 117 17.31 16.55 22.97
CA GLU A 117 18.15 16.38 24.16
C GLU A 117 18.25 14.91 24.60
N GLN A 118 17.17 14.13 24.45
CA GLN A 118 17.14 12.70 24.78
C GLN A 118 17.82 11.81 23.75
N ASN A 119 18.09 12.30 22.53
CA ASN A 119 18.66 11.51 21.45
C ASN A 119 19.94 12.17 20.92
N SER A 120 21.08 11.51 21.10
CA SER A 120 22.39 12.03 20.70
C SER A 120 22.54 12.27 19.18
N GLU A 121 21.80 11.54 18.36
CA GLU A 121 21.77 11.70 16.91
C GLU A 121 20.35 11.50 16.39
N VAL A 122 19.89 12.40 15.51
CA VAL A 122 18.62 12.28 14.81
C VAL A 122 18.86 12.35 13.30
N LYS A 123 18.52 11.25 12.60
CA LYS A 123 18.59 11.16 11.14
C LYS A 123 17.20 11.28 10.56
N VAL A 124 17.03 12.22 9.65
CA VAL A 124 15.76 12.45 8.93
C VAL A 124 15.87 11.88 7.52
N HIS A 125 14.85 11.11 7.13
CA HIS A 125 14.74 10.42 5.86
C HIS A 125 13.45 10.84 5.16
N SER A 126 13.57 11.24 3.90
CA SER A 126 12.45 11.52 2.97
C SER A 126 12.40 10.54 1.79
N ASN A 127 13.32 9.57 1.77
CA ASN A 127 13.47 8.56 0.73
C ASN A 127 12.99 7.18 1.16
N LEU A 128 12.40 7.07 2.34
CA LEU A 128 11.80 5.85 2.87
C LEU A 128 10.29 5.94 2.73
N MET A 129 9.66 4.80 2.45
CA MET A 129 8.22 4.62 2.32
C MET A 129 7.75 3.67 3.42
N ASP A 130 6.61 3.98 4.04
CA ASP A 130 5.92 3.03 4.89
C ASP A 130 5.27 1.92 4.04
N ALA A 131 5.68 0.67 4.31
CA ALA A 131 5.11 -0.49 3.64
C ALA A 131 3.75 -0.91 4.22
N HIS A 132 3.28 -0.26 5.30
CA HIS A 132 2.06 -0.61 6.05
C HIS A 132 2.12 -2.04 6.60
N VAL A 133 3.31 -2.46 7.03
CA VAL A 133 3.53 -3.72 7.74
C VAL A 133 3.97 -3.37 9.15
N TYR A 134 3.15 -3.75 10.11
CA TYR A 134 3.37 -3.42 11.52
C TYR A 134 3.34 -4.68 12.37
N ILE A 135 4.22 -4.75 13.37
CA ILE A 135 4.13 -5.71 14.45
C ILE A 135 3.79 -4.91 15.72
N ILE A 136 2.64 -5.22 16.31
CA ILE A 136 2.09 -4.49 17.46
C ILE A 136 1.95 -5.45 18.63
N ARG A 137 2.49 -5.02 19.79
CA ARG A 137 2.30 -5.72 21.05
C ARG A 137 0.85 -5.59 21.54
N LYS A 138 0.37 -6.58 22.28
CA LYS A 138 -1.05 -6.71 22.62
C LYS A 138 -1.55 -5.58 23.53
N ASP A 139 -0.76 -5.21 24.52
CA ASP A 139 -0.99 -4.07 25.42
C ASP A 139 -1.21 -2.75 24.66
N LEU A 140 -0.42 -2.50 23.61
CA LEU A 140 -0.54 -1.32 22.76
C LEU A 140 -1.77 -1.42 21.83
N LEU A 141 -2.19 -2.62 21.47
CA LEU A 141 -3.40 -2.84 20.69
C LEU A 141 -4.67 -2.59 21.50
N ASP A 142 -4.70 -2.99 22.78
CA ASP A 142 -5.83 -2.72 23.67
C ASP A 142 -6.13 -1.22 23.73
N PHE A 143 -5.09 -0.38 23.63
CA PHE A 143 -5.28 1.07 23.50
C PHE A 143 -6.00 1.48 22.21
N ILE A 144 -5.64 0.93 21.05
CA ILE A 144 -6.34 1.20 19.78
C ILE A 144 -7.82 0.80 19.90
N ILE A 145 -8.08 -0.30 20.62
CA ILE A 145 -9.44 -0.83 20.80
C ILE A 145 -10.29 0.10 21.67
N VAL A 146 -9.71 0.69 22.72
CA VAL A 146 -10.41 1.62 23.62
C VAL A 146 -10.68 2.98 22.97
N ASN A 147 -9.84 3.40 22.01
CA ASN A 147 -9.90 4.74 21.44
C ASN A 147 -10.61 4.73 20.08
N GLU A 148 -11.90 5.07 20.10
CA GLU A 148 -12.76 5.09 18.91
C GLU A 148 -12.32 6.13 17.86
N HIS A 149 -11.59 7.17 18.27
CA HIS A 149 -11.10 8.23 17.38
C HIS A 149 -9.92 7.83 16.50
N ILE A 150 -9.33 6.64 16.69
CA ILE A 150 -8.24 6.15 15.85
C ILE A 150 -8.85 5.32 14.72
N SER A 151 -9.11 5.94 13.58
CA SER A 151 -9.57 5.26 12.37
C SER A 151 -8.40 4.70 11.57
N THR A 152 -7.34 5.49 11.33
CA THR A 152 -6.20 5.05 10.51
C THR A 152 -4.93 4.82 11.32
N LEU A 153 -4.32 3.64 11.13
CA LEU A 153 -3.07 3.34 11.82
C LEU A 153 -1.93 4.25 11.39
N LYS A 154 -1.74 4.44 10.08
CA LYS A 154 -0.66 5.26 9.54
C LYS A 154 -0.78 6.73 9.94
N GLY A 155 -1.96 7.32 9.76
CA GLY A 155 -2.16 8.77 9.94
C GLY A 155 -2.32 9.20 11.40
N GLU A 156 -2.93 8.37 12.24
CA GLU A 156 -3.30 8.79 13.60
C GLU A 156 -2.53 8.01 14.67
N PHE A 157 -2.54 6.67 14.58
CA PHE A 157 -1.94 5.83 15.60
C PHE A 157 -0.41 5.92 15.63
N LEU A 158 0.28 5.79 14.49
CA LEU A 158 1.75 5.82 14.45
C LEU A 158 2.31 7.14 15.01
N PRO A 159 1.85 8.33 14.58
CA PRO A 159 2.35 9.58 15.13
C PRO A 159 2.02 9.73 16.61
N ALA A 160 0.84 9.26 17.07
CA ALA A 160 0.46 9.31 18.47
C ALA A 160 1.33 8.40 19.35
N ALA A 161 1.58 7.16 18.91
CA ALA A 161 2.42 6.20 19.62
C ALA A 161 3.86 6.70 19.73
N VAL A 162 4.43 7.23 18.65
CA VAL A 162 5.78 7.80 18.64
C VAL A 162 5.86 9.07 19.51
N LYS A 163 4.85 9.94 19.48
CA LYS A 163 4.81 11.13 20.36
C LYS A 163 4.78 10.74 21.83
N LYS A 164 4.05 9.67 22.20
CA LYS A 164 3.96 9.22 23.59
C LYS A 164 5.24 8.58 24.10
N GLN A 165 6.03 7.94 23.25
CA GLN A 165 7.34 7.38 23.62
C GLN A 165 8.24 8.40 24.35
N PHE A 166 8.13 9.69 24.03
CA PHE A 166 8.94 10.77 24.63
C PHE A 166 8.19 11.64 25.64
N GLN A 167 6.91 11.35 25.91
CA GLN A 167 6.19 12.01 26.99
C GLN A 167 6.65 11.37 28.30
N GLY A 168 7.50 12.08 29.03
CA GLY A 168 7.90 11.67 30.38
C GLY A 168 6.65 11.36 31.21
N ARG A 169 6.67 10.22 31.92
CA ARG A 169 5.56 9.84 32.81
C ARG A 169 5.40 10.93 33.87
N LYS A 170 4.36 11.76 33.76
CA LYS A 170 3.87 12.49 34.94
C LYS A 170 3.28 11.41 35.85
N LEU A 171 4.00 11.05 36.92
CA LEU A 171 3.41 10.31 38.03
C LEU A 171 2.27 11.17 38.58
N HIS A 172 1.02 10.85 38.22
CA HIS A 172 -0.12 11.30 38.99
C HIS A 172 0.04 10.68 40.37
N LYS A 173 0.37 11.49 41.38
CA LYS A 173 0.10 11.10 42.76
C LYS A 173 -1.43 10.98 42.85
N PRO A 174 -1.99 9.82 43.22
CA PRO A 174 -3.44 9.71 43.36
C PRO A 174 -3.85 10.66 44.50
N HIS A 175 -4.57 11.73 44.16
CA HIS A 175 -5.23 12.56 45.17
C HIS A 175 -6.55 11.86 45.55
N PRO A 176 -6.91 11.75 46.85
CA PRO A 176 -8.06 10.95 47.29
C PRO A 176 -9.45 11.43 46.82
N TYR A 177 -9.53 12.44 45.95
CA TYR A 177 -10.77 13.15 45.60
C TYR A 177 -11.19 13.07 44.12
N ASP A 178 -10.40 12.43 43.24
CA ASP A 178 -10.69 12.42 41.79
C ASP A 178 -11.72 11.35 41.35
N ALA A 179 -12.44 10.74 42.30
CA ALA A 179 -13.46 9.72 41.98
C ALA A 179 -14.81 10.29 41.49
N GLN A 180 -14.93 11.60 41.28
CA GLN A 180 -16.25 12.23 41.07
C GLN A 180 -16.36 13.25 39.94
N LEU A 181 -15.35 13.41 39.08
CA LEU A 181 -15.45 14.29 37.90
C LEU A 181 -15.37 13.49 36.58
N CYS A 182 -16.35 12.61 36.36
CA CYS A 182 -16.70 12.12 35.03
C CYS A 182 -18.03 12.75 34.61
N CYS A 183 -18.06 14.03 34.23
CA CYS A 183 -19.25 14.61 33.58
C CYS A 183 -18.98 15.77 32.62
N ASP A 184 -17.86 16.50 32.66
CA ASP A 184 -17.75 17.71 31.82
C ASP A 184 -16.86 17.48 30.60
N LEU A 185 -17.51 16.96 29.55
CA LEU A 185 -17.06 17.08 28.17
C LEU A 185 -16.96 18.56 27.80
N ASN A 186 -15.76 19.03 27.48
CA ASN A 186 -15.60 20.27 26.74
C ASN A 186 -14.85 19.99 25.44
N GLU A 187 -15.54 20.32 24.36
CA GLU A 187 -15.16 20.22 22.96
C GLU A 187 -13.87 21.01 22.70
N ASN A 188 -12.75 20.30 22.56
CA ASN A 188 -11.59 20.73 21.79
C ASN A 188 -10.69 19.52 21.52
N PHE A 189 -10.92 18.91 20.36
CA PHE A 189 -10.17 17.76 19.86
C PHE A 189 -8.72 18.16 19.58
N ASN A 190 -7.79 17.55 20.32
CA ASN A 190 -6.37 17.74 20.11
C ASN A 190 -5.68 16.38 20.29
N LEU A 191 -4.66 16.08 19.50
CA LEU A 191 -3.77 14.90 19.61
C LEU A 191 -3.27 14.64 21.05
N LYS A 192 -3.39 15.62 21.94
CA LYS A 192 -3.15 15.52 23.38
C LYS A 192 -4.11 14.57 24.10
N ASN A 193 -5.40 14.49 23.73
CA ASN A 193 -6.39 13.65 24.42
C ASN A 193 -6.15 12.16 24.13
N ILE A 194 -5.82 11.82 22.88
CA ILE A 194 -5.41 10.46 22.47
C ILE A 194 -4.17 10.00 23.26
N ALA A 195 -3.20 10.90 23.49
CA ALA A 195 -2.01 10.58 24.27
C ALA A 195 -2.32 10.35 25.77
N ILE A 196 -3.37 10.97 26.30
CA ILE A 196 -3.83 10.86 27.69
C ILE A 196 -4.59 9.54 27.91
N ASP A 197 -5.48 9.10 27.01
CA ASP A 197 -6.22 7.84 27.17
C ASP A 197 -5.33 6.59 27.15
N LEU A 198 -4.15 6.73 26.54
CA LEU A 198 -3.07 5.76 26.52
C LEU A 198 -2.54 5.49 27.95
N THR A 199 -2.87 6.34 28.94
CA THR A 199 -2.45 6.22 30.35
C THR A 199 -3.53 5.70 31.29
N THR A 200 -4.81 5.79 30.92
CA THR A 200 -5.95 5.44 31.80
C THR A 200 -6.49 4.03 31.56
N SER A 201 -6.10 3.37 30.46
CA SER A 201 -6.41 1.95 30.28
C SER A 201 -5.80 1.12 31.41
N LYS A 202 -6.67 0.46 32.19
CA LYS A 202 -6.38 -0.31 33.41
C LYS A 202 -5.58 -1.58 33.12
N CYS A 203 -4.34 -1.47 32.63
CA CYS A 203 -3.46 -2.61 32.44
C CYS A 203 -2.48 -2.70 33.62
N SER A 204 -2.76 -3.61 34.54
CA SER A 204 -2.01 -3.86 35.77
C SER A 204 -0.71 -4.63 35.52
N THR A 205 0.35 -4.20 36.21
CA THR A 205 1.62 -4.90 36.54
C THR A 205 2.65 -5.10 35.41
N LYS A 206 3.80 -4.42 35.55
CA LYS A 206 4.91 -4.20 34.59
C LYS A 206 4.58 -3.25 33.44
N THR A 207 4.61 -1.96 33.72
CA THR A 207 4.53 -0.91 32.69
C THR A 207 5.88 -0.81 31.98
N GLU A 208 6.12 -1.70 31.01
CA GLU A 208 7.24 -1.58 30.08
C GLU A 208 7.14 -0.24 29.32
N GLU A 209 8.29 0.36 29.01
CA GLU A 209 8.35 1.61 28.26
C GLU A 209 7.83 1.37 26.83
N LEU A 210 6.99 2.27 26.34
CA LEU A 210 6.50 2.21 24.95
C LEU A 210 7.67 2.52 24.03
N ILE A 211 8.16 1.54 23.26
CA ILE A 211 9.28 1.73 22.34
C ILE A 211 8.90 1.30 20.92
N CYS A 212 9.02 2.24 19.99
CA CYS A 212 8.72 2.12 18.58
C CYS A 212 10.04 2.06 17.78
N PHE A 213 10.20 1.02 16.98
CA PHE A 213 11.38 0.84 16.13
C PHE A 213 11.02 0.77 14.64
N ALA A 214 11.90 1.29 13.80
CA ALA A 214 11.87 1.08 12.37
C ALA A 214 12.71 -0.16 12.00
N TYR A 215 12.12 -1.08 11.25
CA TYR A 215 12.83 -2.15 10.55
C TYR A 215 13.02 -1.72 9.09
N ILE A 216 14.27 -1.46 8.70
CA ILE A 216 14.61 -1.02 7.35
C ILE A 216 15.18 -2.19 6.58
N ASP A 217 14.51 -2.59 5.50
CA ASP A 217 15.04 -3.53 4.51
C ASP A 217 15.32 -2.78 3.20
N LYS A 218 16.61 -2.59 2.91
CA LYS A 218 17.05 -1.86 1.71
C LYS A 218 17.20 -2.75 0.49
N LYS A 219 17.15 -4.07 0.66
CA LYS A 219 17.45 -5.05 -0.39
C LYS A 219 16.20 -5.71 -0.93
N CYS A 220 15.12 -5.74 -0.15
CA CYS A 220 13.85 -6.29 -0.60
C CYS A 220 13.24 -5.47 -1.74
N PHE A 221 12.62 -6.15 -2.69
CA PHE A 221 11.63 -5.55 -3.56
C PHE A 221 10.37 -5.34 -2.72
N CYS A 222 9.90 -4.10 -2.60
CA CYS A 222 8.68 -3.78 -1.85
C CYS A 222 8.03 -2.53 -2.42
N THR A 223 6.76 -2.63 -2.81
CA THR A 223 6.00 -1.47 -3.29
C THR A 223 4.53 -1.64 -2.96
N ARG A 224 3.90 -0.50 -2.63
CA ARG A 224 2.46 -0.35 -2.39
C ARG A 224 1.77 -0.11 -3.73
N VAL A 225 0.75 -0.90 -4.04
CA VAL A 225 0.01 -0.85 -5.31
C VAL A 225 -1.30 -0.07 -5.15
N ASN A 226 -1.26 1.08 -4.47
CA ASN A 226 -2.43 1.92 -4.25
C ASN A 226 -2.57 3.05 -5.29
N THR A 227 -1.76 3.03 -6.35
CA THR A 227 -1.80 4.03 -7.42
C THR A 227 -1.65 3.37 -8.78
N VAL A 228 -2.27 3.96 -9.81
CA VAL A 228 -2.16 3.50 -11.21
C VAL A 228 -0.70 3.40 -11.66
N VAL A 229 0.14 4.31 -11.20
CA VAL A 229 1.57 4.34 -11.54
C VAL A 229 2.31 3.16 -10.91
N ALA A 230 2.08 2.91 -9.62
CA ALA A 230 2.68 1.76 -8.95
C ALA A 230 2.18 0.45 -9.58
N PHE A 231 0.89 0.36 -9.90
CA PHE A 231 0.31 -0.78 -10.62
C PHE A 231 0.99 -1.00 -11.97
N ALA A 232 1.16 0.05 -12.76
CA ALA A 232 1.80 -0.03 -14.07
C ALA A 232 3.29 -0.39 -14.00
N ASP A 233 4.02 0.17 -13.03
CA ASP A 233 5.45 -0.09 -12.85
C ASP A 233 5.71 -1.50 -12.32
N ILE A 234 4.87 -2.00 -11.41
CA ILE A 234 5.03 -3.34 -10.83
C ILE A 234 4.71 -4.41 -11.88
N ASN A 235 3.65 -4.26 -12.67
CA ASN A 235 3.34 -5.24 -13.72
C ASN A 235 4.48 -5.42 -14.74
N LYS A 236 5.30 -4.38 -14.96
CA LYS A 236 6.50 -4.47 -15.82
C LYS A 236 7.67 -5.20 -15.17
N LYS A 237 7.71 -5.25 -13.83
CA LYS A 237 8.84 -5.79 -13.05
C LYS A 237 8.53 -7.13 -12.40
N ILE A 238 7.26 -7.45 -12.19
CA ILE A 238 6.82 -8.60 -11.42
C ILE A 238 7.37 -9.90 -12.04
N SER A 239 7.36 -10.02 -13.37
CA SER A 239 7.88 -11.19 -14.09
C SER A 239 9.37 -11.44 -13.83
N LYS A 240 10.17 -10.39 -13.63
CA LYS A 240 11.62 -10.49 -13.38
C LYS A 240 11.96 -10.82 -11.94
N ASN A 241 11.14 -10.35 -11.00
CA ASN A 241 11.41 -10.47 -9.56
C ASN A 241 10.67 -11.64 -8.89
N PHE A 242 9.52 -12.08 -9.43
CA PHE A 242 8.63 -13.07 -8.81
C PHE A 242 8.53 -14.38 -9.60
N SER A 243 9.61 -14.77 -10.29
CA SER A 243 9.78 -16.16 -10.76
C SER A 243 9.64 -17.18 -9.60
N LEU A 244 9.75 -16.72 -8.34
CA LEU A 244 9.61 -17.49 -7.10
C LEU A 244 8.18 -17.87 -6.70
N MET A 245 7.12 -17.26 -7.25
CA MET A 245 5.74 -17.47 -6.75
C MET A 245 5.06 -18.74 -7.28
N GLY A 246 5.75 -19.58 -8.06
CA GLY A 246 5.21 -20.85 -8.54
C GLY A 246 4.02 -20.72 -9.49
N VAL A 247 3.71 -19.51 -9.95
CA VAL A 247 2.75 -19.30 -11.04
C VAL A 247 3.42 -19.80 -12.31
N GLU A 248 2.94 -20.91 -12.85
CA GLU A 248 3.42 -21.42 -14.13
C GLU A 248 3.04 -20.41 -15.22
N TYR A 249 4.03 -19.62 -15.66
CA TYR A 249 3.88 -18.76 -16.81
C TYR A 249 3.53 -19.62 -18.03
N VAL A 250 2.44 -19.27 -18.73
CA VAL A 250 2.05 -19.96 -19.96
C VAL A 250 3.22 -19.89 -20.93
N LYS A 251 3.86 -21.04 -21.13
CA LYS A 251 5.01 -21.16 -22.03
C LYS A 251 4.54 -20.78 -23.43
N SER A 252 5.30 -19.91 -24.08
CA SER A 252 5.14 -19.37 -25.44
C SER A 252 4.94 -20.41 -26.57
N HIS A 253 4.92 -21.70 -26.25
CA HIS A 253 4.93 -22.82 -27.18
C HIS A 253 3.54 -23.20 -27.75
N GLN A 254 2.47 -22.46 -27.42
CA GLN A 254 1.13 -22.70 -27.97
C GLN A 254 0.79 -21.86 -29.22
N PHE A 255 1.63 -20.89 -29.63
CA PHE A 255 1.28 -19.96 -30.72
C PHE A 255 2.21 -20.10 -31.94
N LEU A 256 1.92 -21.09 -32.80
CA LEU A 256 2.72 -21.43 -33.99
C LEU A 256 2.88 -20.31 -35.04
N LYS A 257 2.15 -19.20 -34.96
CA LYS A 257 2.13 -18.13 -35.98
C LYS A 257 2.21 -16.69 -35.44
N SER A 258 2.46 -16.53 -34.14
CA SER A 258 2.38 -15.25 -33.44
C SER A 258 3.66 -15.01 -32.63
N GLN A 259 4.10 -13.75 -32.53
CA GLN A 259 5.35 -13.41 -31.85
C GLN A 259 5.07 -12.93 -30.43
N VAL A 260 5.50 -13.69 -29.43
CA VAL A 260 5.40 -13.31 -28.01
C VAL A 260 6.81 -13.16 -27.45
N ASP A 261 7.07 -11.99 -26.87
CA ASP A 261 8.34 -11.69 -26.20
C ASP A 261 8.50 -12.44 -24.86
N ALA A 262 9.73 -12.67 -24.43
CA ALA A 262 10.03 -13.41 -23.20
C ALA A 262 9.61 -12.65 -21.92
N ASP A 263 9.58 -11.32 -22.00
CA ASP A 263 9.13 -10.45 -20.90
C ASP A 263 7.59 -10.31 -20.84
N SER A 264 6.84 -10.89 -21.80
CA SER A 264 5.38 -10.85 -21.81
C SER A 264 4.78 -12.01 -21.01
N VAL A 265 3.67 -11.75 -20.32
CA VAL A 265 2.92 -12.75 -19.55
C VAL A 265 1.53 -12.86 -20.13
N LEU A 266 1.08 -14.09 -20.41
CA LEU A 266 -0.24 -14.37 -20.97
C LEU A 266 -1.02 -15.26 -20.01
N GLY A 267 -2.28 -14.91 -19.75
CA GLY A 267 -3.23 -15.72 -19.00
C GLY A 267 -3.73 -16.93 -19.78
N GLU A 268 -4.57 -17.73 -19.13
CA GLU A 268 -5.13 -18.95 -19.72
C GLU A 268 -6.10 -18.64 -20.86
N ASN A 269 -6.25 -19.58 -21.80
CA ASN A 269 -7.20 -19.51 -22.92
C ASN A 269 -7.07 -18.26 -23.82
N CYS A 270 -5.88 -17.69 -23.93
CA CYS A 270 -5.64 -16.62 -24.90
C CYS A 270 -5.56 -17.17 -26.33
N GLU A 271 -6.23 -16.53 -27.28
CA GLU A 271 -6.19 -16.87 -28.71
C GLU A 271 -5.42 -15.79 -29.48
N LEU A 272 -4.29 -16.15 -30.10
CA LEU A 272 -3.47 -15.23 -30.90
C LEU A 272 -3.50 -15.64 -32.39
N LEU A 273 -4.13 -14.84 -33.24
CA LEU A 273 -4.19 -15.08 -34.69
C LEU A 273 -2.92 -14.62 -35.44
N THR A 274 -2.85 -14.97 -36.73
CA THR A 274 -1.66 -14.84 -37.58
C THR A 274 -1.06 -13.43 -37.61
N LYS A 275 0.28 -13.32 -37.54
CA LYS A 275 1.04 -12.04 -37.57
C LYS A 275 0.75 -11.09 -36.39
N SER A 276 0.17 -11.57 -35.30
CA SER A 276 0.06 -10.79 -34.07
C SER A 276 1.39 -10.74 -33.31
N SER A 277 1.65 -9.64 -32.61
CA SER A 277 2.87 -9.46 -31.81
C SER A 277 2.58 -8.87 -30.44
N VAL A 278 3.09 -9.49 -29.38
CA VAL A 278 2.93 -9.07 -27.99
C VAL A 278 4.30 -8.90 -27.34
N LYS A 279 4.64 -7.68 -26.91
CA LYS A 279 5.95 -7.35 -26.31
C LYS A 279 5.83 -6.61 -25.00
N GLN A 280 6.51 -7.09 -23.94
CA GLN A 280 6.52 -6.49 -22.60
C GLN A 280 5.10 -6.20 -22.07
N THR A 281 4.17 -7.11 -22.33
CA THR A 281 2.75 -6.91 -22.01
C THR A 281 2.30 -8.03 -21.07
N SER A 282 1.51 -7.67 -20.06
CA SER A 282 0.78 -8.63 -19.23
C SER A 282 -0.66 -8.71 -19.73
N MET A 283 -1.09 -9.88 -20.19
CA MET A 283 -2.48 -10.15 -20.59
C MET A 283 -3.14 -11.11 -19.61
N GLY A 284 -4.39 -10.80 -19.25
CA GLY A 284 -5.27 -11.68 -18.49
C GLY A 284 -5.77 -12.88 -19.30
N SER A 285 -6.75 -13.58 -18.74
CA SER A 285 -7.32 -14.80 -19.30
C SER A 285 -8.39 -14.51 -20.35
N ASN A 286 -8.61 -15.48 -21.25
CA ASN A 286 -9.63 -15.43 -22.31
C ASN A 286 -9.52 -14.23 -23.27
N CYS A 287 -8.31 -13.69 -23.48
CA CYS A 287 -8.09 -12.61 -24.43
C CYS A 287 -7.98 -13.12 -25.87
N LYS A 288 -8.51 -12.38 -26.84
CA LYS A 288 -8.45 -12.72 -28.27
C LYS A 288 -7.76 -11.62 -29.07
N LEU A 289 -6.69 -11.94 -29.78
CA LEU A 289 -6.04 -11.02 -30.72
C LEU A 289 -6.26 -11.51 -32.16
N ASP A 290 -6.87 -10.66 -32.99
CA ASP A 290 -7.03 -10.90 -34.41
C ASP A 290 -5.74 -10.58 -35.22
N GLU A 291 -5.79 -10.81 -36.53
CA GLU A 291 -4.66 -10.73 -37.43
C GLU A 291 -3.99 -9.36 -37.43
N LYS A 292 -2.65 -9.36 -37.46
CA LYS A 292 -1.81 -8.16 -37.50
C LYS A 292 -1.95 -7.22 -36.29
N ALA A 293 -2.58 -7.64 -35.19
CA ALA A 293 -2.63 -6.86 -33.97
C ALA A 293 -1.24 -6.75 -33.31
N LYS A 294 -0.87 -5.55 -32.86
CA LYS A 294 0.41 -5.26 -32.21
C LYS A 294 0.18 -4.63 -30.85
N ILE A 295 0.65 -5.30 -29.80
CA ILE A 295 0.50 -4.84 -28.42
C ILE A 295 1.89 -4.72 -27.79
N THR A 296 2.16 -3.55 -27.21
CA THR A 296 3.47 -3.22 -26.64
C THR A 296 3.33 -2.53 -25.29
N ASN A 297 4.13 -2.96 -24.29
CA ASN A 297 4.27 -2.30 -22.99
C ASN A 297 2.92 -2.04 -22.28
N SER A 298 1.93 -2.91 -22.45
CA SER A 298 0.54 -2.66 -22.02
C SER A 298 0.09 -3.67 -20.97
N ILE A 299 -0.94 -3.31 -20.21
CA ILE A 299 -1.57 -4.18 -19.21
C ILE A 299 -3.01 -4.41 -19.68
N ILE A 300 -3.36 -5.67 -19.87
CA ILE A 300 -4.65 -6.10 -20.40
C ILE A 300 -5.25 -7.05 -19.36
N MET A 301 -6.46 -6.77 -18.89
CA MET A 301 -7.19 -7.65 -17.96
C MET A 301 -7.88 -8.80 -18.71
N ASP A 302 -8.93 -9.39 -18.13
CA ASP A 302 -9.57 -10.60 -18.64
C ASP A 302 -10.65 -10.30 -19.70
N ASN A 303 -10.90 -11.27 -20.59
CA ASN A 303 -11.98 -11.23 -21.58
C ASN A 303 -11.91 -10.05 -22.56
N VAL A 304 -10.70 -9.64 -22.97
CA VAL A 304 -10.51 -8.54 -23.92
C VAL A 304 -10.37 -9.06 -25.35
N ILE A 305 -11.10 -8.45 -26.30
CA ILE A 305 -11.10 -8.84 -27.72
C ILE A 305 -10.51 -7.70 -28.55
N PHE A 306 -9.50 -8.02 -29.39
CA PHE A 306 -8.88 -7.08 -30.31
C PHE A 306 -9.17 -7.46 -31.77
N GLY A 307 -9.75 -6.53 -32.52
CA GLY A 307 -9.96 -6.63 -33.96
C GLY A 307 -8.66 -6.57 -34.79
N LYS A 308 -8.82 -6.58 -36.11
CA LYS A 308 -7.71 -6.69 -37.06
C LYS A 308 -6.90 -5.41 -37.13
N GLY A 309 -5.57 -5.54 -37.13
CA GLY A 309 -4.66 -4.42 -37.32
C GLY A 309 -4.63 -3.40 -36.16
N CYS A 310 -5.15 -3.75 -34.98
CA CYS A 310 -5.07 -2.87 -33.81
C CYS A 310 -3.61 -2.64 -33.36
N VAL A 311 -3.30 -1.41 -32.95
CA VAL A 311 -1.98 -1.04 -32.42
C VAL A 311 -2.15 -0.42 -31.05
N ILE A 312 -1.66 -1.10 -30.01
CA ILE A 312 -1.82 -0.70 -28.61
C ILE A 312 -0.43 -0.51 -27.99
N GLN A 313 -0.19 0.65 -27.39
CA GLN A 313 1.10 0.98 -26.77
C GLN A 313 0.94 1.69 -25.42
N ASN A 314 1.57 1.15 -24.39
CA ASN A 314 1.60 1.73 -23.04
C ASN A 314 0.20 2.05 -22.48
N CYS A 315 -0.76 1.15 -22.70
CA CYS A 315 -2.14 1.31 -22.26
C CYS A 315 -2.48 0.37 -21.10
N ILE A 316 -3.49 0.75 -20.32
CA ILE A 316 -4.14 -0.12 -19.33
C ILE A 316 -5.57 -0.36 -19.82
N ILE A 317 -5.92 -1.62 -20.04
CA ILE A 317 -7.21 -2.03 -20.59
C ILE A 317 -7.89 -2.93 -19.57
N CYS A 318 -9.04 -2.48 -19.06
CA CYS A 318 -9.86 -3.24 -18.12
C CYS A 318 -10.58 -4.42 -18.78
N SER A 319 -11.23 -5.25 -17.96
CA SER A 319 -11.90 -6.46 -18.41
C SER A 319 -13.10 -6.17 -19.32
N GLY A 320 -13.40 -7.10 -20.24
CA GLY A 320 -14.60 -7.03 -21.08
C GLY A 320 -14.57 -6.01 -22.21
N VAL A 321 -13.41 -5.39 -22.48
CA VAL A 321 -13.26 -4.39 -23.55
C VAL A 321 -13.19 -5.07 -24.92
N VAL A 322 -13.91 -4.53 -25.89
CA VAL A 322 -13.92 -4.99 -27.29
C VAL A 322 -13.40 -3.89 -28.20
N PHE A 323 -12.34 -4.17 -28.94
CA PHE A 323 -11.84 -3.29 -30.00
C PHE A 323 -12.29 -3.80 -31.36
N GLU A 324 -12.88 -2.92 -32.16
CA GLU A 324 -13.10 -3.17 -33.57
C GLU A 324 -11.80 -3.03 -34.39
N ASP A 325 -11.90 -3.06 -35.71
CA ASP A 325 -10.75 -3.10 -36.60
C ASP A 325 -9.99 -1.76 -36.66
N ASN A 326 -8.67 -1.85 -36.81
CA ASN A 326 -7.74 -0.73 -37.06
C ASN A 326 -7.73 0.37 -35.97
N CYS A 327 -8.03 0.03 -34.71
CA CYS A 327 -7.89 0.97 -33.60
C CYS A 327 -6.40 1.21 -33.25
N SER A 328 -6.05 2.45 -32.92
CA SER A 328 -4.69 2.83 -32.49
C SER A 328 -4.72 3.57 -31.15
N LEU A 329 -4.20 2.94 -30.11
CA LEU A 329 -4.17 3.53 -28.77
C LEU A 329 -2.76 3.69 -28.25
N LYS A 330 -2.49 4.85 -27.68
CA LYS A 330 -1.22 5.16 -27.04
C LYS A 330 -1.44 5.82 -25.68
N ASN A 331 -0.69 5.38 -24.67
CA ASN A 331 -0.66 5.99 -23.34
C ASN A 331 -2.07 6.21 -22.75
N SER A 332 -3.02 5.30 -22.97
CA SER A 332 -4.44 5.53 -22.61
C SER A 332 -4.95 4.47 -21.63
N ILE A 333 -5.97 4.82 -20.85
CA ILE A 333 -6.66 3.91 -19.95
C ILE A 333 -8.08 3.70 -20.45
N ILE A 334 -8.53 2.45 -20.50
CA ILE A 334 -9.90 2.12 -20.88
C ILE A 334 -10.55 1.36 -19.74
N GLY A 335 -11.68 1.88 -19.28
CA GLY A 335 -12.54 1.26 -18.28
C GLY A 335 -13.22 -0.02 -18.78
N PRO A 336 -13.86 -0.75 -17.87
CA PRO A 336 -14.47 -2.04 -18.18
C PRO A 336 -15.64 -1.92 -19.15
N ASP A 337 -15.92 -3.01 -19.87
CA ASP A 337 -17.11 -3.21 -20.71
C ASP A 337 -17.35 -2.14 -21.79
N GLN A 338 -16.25 -1.61 -22.35
CA GLN A 338 -16.29 -0.62 -23.42
C GLN A 338 -16.09 -1.24 -24.80
N THR A 339 -16.81 -0.72 -25.80
CA THR A 339 -16.62 -1.06 -27.21
C THR A 339 -15.96 0.11 -27.93
N ILE A 340 -14.75 -0.09 -28.44
CA ILE A 340 -13.99 0.92 -29.18
C ILE A 340 -14.22 0.73 -30.68
N GLN A 341 -14.80 1.75 -31.31
CA GLN A 341 -15.18 1.72 -32.72
C GLN A 341 -13.99 1.65 -33.68
N THR A 342 -14.27 1.18 -34.89
CA THR A 342 -13.33 1.01 -35.99
C THR A 342 -12.59 2.32 -36.28
N LEU A 343 -11.29 2.25 -36.55
CA LEU A 343 -10.40 3.40 -36.85
C LEU A 343 -10.25 4.44 -35.72
N THR A 344 -10.69 4.15 -34.50
CA THR A 344 -10.51 5.06 -33.36
C THR A 344 -9.03 5.23 -33.00
N LYS A 345 -8.62 6.48 -32.76
CA LYS A 345 -7.27 6.83 -32.32
C LYS A 345 -7.33 7.58 -31.00
N LEU A 346 -6.71 7.02 -29.95
CA LEU A 346 -6.67 7.64 -28.61
C LEU A 346 -5.23 7.86 -28.18
N ASN A 347 -4.95 9.02 -27.57
CA ASN A 347 -3.61 9.37 -27.13
C ASN A 347 -3.62 10.18 -25.83
N ASN A 348 -3.21 9.55 -24.72
CA ASN A 348 -3.25 10.12 -23.37
C ASN A 348 -4.68 10.44 -22.89
N GLU A 349 -5.61 9.52 -23.16
CA GLU A 349 -7.01 9.66 -22.75
C GLU A 349 -7.40 8.57 -21.76
N ILE A 350 -8.37 8.89 -20.89
CA ILE A 350 -9.00 7.95 -19.97
C ILE A 350 -10.45 7.83 -20.42
N LEU A 351 -10.83 6.65 -20.90
CA LEU A 351 -12.21 6.31 -21.19
C LEU A 351 -12.79 5.60 -19.97
N HIS A 352 -13.81 6.17 -19.36
CA HIS A 352 -14.46 5.57 -18.19
C HIS A 352 -15.54 4.58 -18.63
N GLY A 353 -15.65 3.47 -17.89
CA GLY A 353 -16.78 2.54 -17.94
C GLY A 353 -18.07 3.19 -17.42
N SER A 354 -19.20 2.50 -17.51
CA SER A 354 -20.40 2.89 -16.76
C SER A 354 -20.11 2.83 -15.26
N ASP A 355 -20.03 4.01 -14.63
CA ASP A 355 -20.03 4.31 -13.19
C ASP A 355 -18.94 3.73 -12.26
N SER A 356 -18.00 2.91 -12.72
CA SER A 356 -16.88 2.45 -11.89
C SER A 356 -15.54 3.06 -12.32
N LEU A 357 -14.90 3.81 -11.41
CA LEU A 357 -13.47 4.10 -11.49
C LEU A 357 -12.67 2.79 -11.44
N MET A 358 -11.45 2.80 -11.96
CA MET A 358 -10.53 1.67 -11.80
C MET A 358 -10.21 1.53 -10.30
N GLU A 359 -10.75 0.51 -9.66
CA GLU A 359 -10.34 0.07 -8.33
C GLU A 359 -9.06 -0.76 -8.48
N ILE A 360 -8.00 -0.36 -7.78
CA ILE A 360 -6.66 -0.98 -7.83
C ILE A 360 -6.40 -1.70 -6.51
#